data_AF-A0A7C6X7S3-F1
#
_entry.id   AF-A0A7C6X7S3-F1
#
_cell.length_a   1.000
_cell.length_b   1.000
_cell.length_c   1.000
_cell.angle_alpha   90.00
_cell.angle_beta   90.00
_cell.angle_gamma   90.00
#
_symmetry.space_group_name_H-M   'P 1'
#
loop_
_entity.id
_entity.type
_entity.pdbx_description
1 polymer ?
#
loop_
_entity_poly.entity_id
_entity_poly.type
_entity_poly.pdbx_seq_one_letter_code
_entity_poly.pdbx_strand_id
1 'polypeptide(L)'
;MAFFNLGKKDKYGKQKRIEHRGKNLRISRTGGVALRKQAKAAGLTVTANSKHGLRVSKGVSKGTQVALQNGRFVLRGRYGRGPMHLNLSKSGVSVSARNSLGTFNLLKPNRSSVKIAGVQLRGKKAANIQMIFILGMLLLPILLGLAQVLGFILQAIGRALAHVLSWIGNVPQQLSAALARRRNRKIKTYLSRTEQLFKPAINQWTHSQLHAALLLVLTGWGRGLTAHEAAARLDLYSQKRVTTQNAAPALDISAAVLNDIAQQLESVRSAHEDQVFANPHAITALFAQQLLDSVSEYERVDAFLNIDDWVVAIDQRTVLQEELLEIFADFAQLSFQAAEPQIIEPQAPEPNTQNDASTAYNSNSAMLAHTASAHDGLINLNTASFEQLRTLPHIGFDRALDIMSLRPITHLSQLRAIKGIGPVRLADIKQAGVVL
;
A
#
# COMPACT_ATOMS: atom_id res chain seq x y z
N MET A 1 -48.72 31.16 -9.43
CA MET A 1 -49.07 32.30 -8.55
C MET A 1 -48.66 31.99 -7.12
N ALA A 2 -47.60 32.60 -6.56
CA ALA A 2 -47.17 32.29 -5.19
C ALA A 2 -48.10 32.94 -4.14
N PHE A 3 -48.95 32.15 -3.51
CA PHE A 3 -49.81 32.58 -2.40
C PHE A 3 -48.93 33.17 -1.28
N PHE A 4 -49.23 34.38 -0.80
CA PHE A 4 -48.53 35.08 0.29
C PHE A 4 -46.99 35.22 0.18
N ASN A 5 -46.43 35.25 -1.04
CA ASN A 5 -44.98 35.31 -1.26
C ASN A 5 -44.18 34.15 -0.61
N LEU A 6 -44.84 33.02 -0.33
CA LEU A 6 -44.19 31.80 0.14
C LEU A 6 -43.16 31.31 -0.90
N GLY A 7 -42.01 30.82 -0.43
CA GLY A 7 -40.89 30.38 -1.28
C GLY A 7 -39.92 31.49 -1.70
N LYS A 8 -40.25 32.78 -1.51
CA LYS A 8 -39.31 33.89 -1.79
C LYS A 8 -38.20 33.97 -0.73
N LYS A 9 -37.08 33.31 -1.01
CA LYS A 9 -35.87 33.27 -0.17
C LYS A 9 -34.97 34.51 -0.36
N ASP A 10 -34.16 34.82 0.64
CA ASP A 10 -33.07 35.80 0.55
C ASP A 10 -31.76 35.16 0.10
N LYS A 11 -30.70 35.98 -0.02
CA LYS A 11 -29.37 35.52 -0.48
C LYS A 11 -28.72 34.47 0.44
N TYR A 12 -29.31 34.19 1.61
CA TYR A 12 -28.88 33.15 2.55
C TYR A 12 -29.91 32.02 2.65
N GLY A 13 -30.80 31.88 1.66
CA GLY A 13 -31.80 30.81 1.61
C GLY A 13 -32.97 30.97 2.58
N LYS A 14 -33.07 32.08 3.33
CA LYS A 14 -34.14 32.27 4.33
C LYS A 14 -35.37 32.96 3.74
N GLN A 15 -36.57 32.51 4.11
CA GLN A 15 -37.84 33.13 3.68
C GLN A 15 -37.84 34.64 3.99
N LYS A 16 -38.07 35.50 2.98
CA LYS A 16 -37.99 36.96 3.11
C LYS A 16 -39.08 37.50 4.04
N ARG A 17 -40.35 37.32 3.65
CA ARG A 17 -41.57 37.69 4.39
C ARG A 17 -42.73 36.82 3.90
N ILE A 18 -43.70 36.58 4.77
CA ILE A 18 -44.99 35.97 4.41
C ILE A 18 -46.00 37.13 4.38
N GLU A 19 -46.30 37.61 3.18
CA GLU A 19 -47.23 38.72 2.96
C GLU A 19 -47.89 38.62 1.59
N HIS A 20 -49.16 38.99 1.51
CA HIS A 20 -49.87 39.24 0.26
C HIS A 20 -49.83 40.76 -0.02
N ARG A 21 -49.47 41.13 -1.25
CA ARG A 21 -49.35 42.54 -1.68
C ARG A 21 -50.09 42.72 -3.00
N GLY A 22 -51.26 43.37 -2.94
CA GLY A 22 -52.00 43.86 -4.09
C GLY A 22 -51.62 45.31 -4.45
N LYS A 23 -52.38 45.92 -5.37
CA LYS A 23 -52.14 47.29 -5.87
C LYS A 23 -52.14 48.34 -4.75
N ASN A 24 -53.16 48.30 -3.88
CA ASN A 24 -53.30 49.21 -2.75
C ASN A 24 -53.45 48.48 -1.40
N LEU A 25 -53.50 47.14 -1.40
CA LEU A 25 -53.76 46.30 -0.23
C LEU A 25 -52.51 45.53 0.17
N ARG A 26 -52.17 45.54 1.45
CA ARG A 26 -51.10 44.70 2.01
C ARG A 26 -51.63 43.93 3.21
N ILE A 27 -51.51 42.61 3.15
CA ILE A 27 -51.87 41.69 4.23
C ILE A 27 -50.60 40.96 4.66
N SER A 28 -50.26 40.99 5.94
CA SER A 28 -49.07 40.31 6.45
C SER A 28 -49.28 39.73 7.84
N ARG A 29 -48.64 38.58 8.13
CA ARG A 29 -48.76 37.87 9.41
C ARG A 29 -48.50 38.76 10.63
N THR A 30 -47.51 39.65 10.55
CA THR A 30 -47.11 40.50 11.69
C THR A 30 -47.64 41.93 11.60
N GLY A 31 -48.06 42.39 10.42
CA GLY A 31 -48.49 43.77 10.20
C GLY A 31 -50.01 43.96 10.14
N GLY A 32 -50.76 42.87 9.98
CA GLY A 32 -52.20 42.89 9.71
C GLY A 32 -52.52 43.33 8.29
N VAL A 33 -53.72 43.89 8.11
CA VAL A 33 -54.24 44.45 6.86
C VAL A 33 -53.97 45.96 6.84
N ALA A 34 -53.43 46.48 5.74
CA ALA A 34 -53.22 47.91 5.56
C ALA A 34 -53.45 48.34 4.11
N LEU A 35 -54.05 49.51 3.93
CA LEU A 35 -54.16 50.18 2.64
C LEU A 35 -52.97 51.12 2.45
N ARG A 36 -52.44 51.17 1.23
CA ARG A 36 -51.30 52.00 0.86
C ARG A 36 -51.48 52.56 -0.54
N LYS A 37 -51.30 53.88 -0.69
CA LYS A 37 -51.17 54.54 -1.99
C LYS A 37 -49.86 55.34 -2.02
N GLN A 38 -49.17 55.31 -3.14
CA GLN A 38 -47.90 56.02 -3.34
C GLN A 38 -47.99 56.88 -4.60
N ALA A 39 -47.61 58.15 -4.49
CA ALA A 39 -47.50 59.09 -5.60
C ALA A 39 -46.06 59.65 -5.64
N LYS A 40 -45.58 59.94 -6.84
CA LYS A 40 -44.31 60.62 -7.07
C LYS A 40 -44.58 61.93 -7.79
N ALA A 41 -44.11 63.04 -7.24
CA ALA A 41 -44.26 64.37 -7.83
C ALA A 41 -43.03 65.21 -7.48
N ALA A 42 -42.48 65.96 -8.45
CA ALA A 42 -41.36 66.89 -8.25
C ALA A 42 -40.15 66.31 -7.48
N GLY A 43 -39.75 65.06 -7.77
CA GLY A 43 -38.65 64.38 -7.08
C GLY A 43 -38.95 63.94 -5.63
N LEU A 44 -40.16 64.18 -5.15
CA LEU A 44 -40.67 63.73 -3.85
C LEU A 44 -41.53 62.48 -4.02
N THR A 45 -41.40 61.55 -3.08
CA THR A 45 -42.28 60.39 -2.95
C THR A 45 -43.20 60.59 -1.76
N VAL A 46 -44.50 60.70 -2.03
CA VAL A 46 -45.56 60.80 -1.02
C VAL A 46 -46.22 59.42 -0.89
N THR A 47 -46.26 58.90 0.33
CA THR A 47 -46.91 57.62 0.65
C THR A 47 -47.94 57.84 1.73
N ALA A 48 -49.19 57.50 1.43
CA ALA A 48 -50.26 57.41 2.43
C ALA A 48 -50.47 55.95 2.81
N ASN A 49 -50.54 55.66 4.11
CA ASN A 49 -50.82 54.33 4.64
C ASN A 49 -51.85 54.40 5.77
N SER A 50 -52.86 53.53 5.73
CA SER A 50 -53.95 53.56 6.72
C SER A 50 -53.52 53.30 8.17
N LYS A 51 -52.37 52.65 8.39
CA LYS A 51 -51.86 52.31 9.73
C LYS A 51 -50.69 53.19 10.17
N HIS A 52 -49.89 53.66 9.22
CA HIS A 52 -48.65 54.39 9.49
C HIS A 52 -48.68 55.87 9.10
N GLY A 53 -49.80 56.35 8.55
CA GLY A 53 -50.02 57.75 8.19
C GLY A 53 -49.33 58.18 6.90
N LEU A 54 -48.98 59.47 6.83
CA LEU A 54 -48.41 60.13 5.66
C LEU A 54 -46.88 60.22 5.76
N ARG A 55 -46.18 59.83 4.69
CA ARG A 55 -44.73 59.95 4.56
C ARG A 55 -44.35 60.67 3.28
N VAL A 56 -43.64 61.78 3.40
CA VAL A 56 -43.00 62.49 2.30
C VAL A 56 -41.50 62.19 2.33
N SER A 57 -40.89 61.87 1.21
CA SER A 57 -39.46 61.52 1.19
C SER A 57 -38.73 61.91 -0.09
N LYS A 58 -37.47 62.31 0.05
CA LYS A 58 -36.55 62.69 -1.03
C LYS A 58 -35.24 61.90 -0.91
N GLY A 59 -34.75 61.35 -2.02
CA GLY A 59 -33.39 60.83 -2.09
C GLY A 59 -32.41 61.99 -2.24
N VAL A 60 -31.42 62.11 -1.36
CA VAL A 60 -30.42 63.18 -1.40
C VAL A 60 -29.18 62.74 -2.18
N SER A 61 -28.73 61.51 -1.96
CA SER A 61 -27.62 60.89 -2.69
C SER A 61 -27.80 59.37 -2.76
N LYS A 62 -26.96 58.68 -3.54
CA LYS A 62 -27.01 57.21 -3.63
C LYS A 62 -26.82 56.59 -2.24
N GLY A 63 -27.89 55.99 -1.73
CA GLY A 63 -27.90 55.37 -0.41
C GLY A 63 -28.36 56.28 0.74
N THR A 64 -28.60 57.58 0.52
CA THR A 64 -29.09 58.55 1.53
C THR A 64 -30.51 59.02 1.22
N GLN A 65 -31.42 58.90 2.19
CA GLN A 65 -32.79 59.39 2.09
C GLN A 65 -33.14 60.27 3.29
N VAL A 66 -33.82 61.38 3.00
CA VAL A 66 -34.47 62.24 3.99
C VAL A 66 -35.98 62.10 3.83
N ALA A 67 -36.70 62.02 4.95
CA ALA A 67 -38.15 61.91 4.95
C ALA A 67 -38.79 62.65 6.12
N LEU A 68 -40.03 63.07 5.93
CA LEU A 68 -40.94 63.53 6.96
C LEU A 68 -42.08 62.51 7.06
N GLN A 69 -42.22 61.84 8.21
CA GLN A 69 -43.27 60.86 8.45
C GLN A 69 -44.13 61.33 9.62
N ASN A 70 -45.40 61.67 9.38
CA ASN A 70 -46.31 62.25 10.36
C ASN A 70 -45.65 63.40 11.16
N GLY A 71 -45.02 64.34 10.46
CA GLY A 71 -44.29 65.46 11.09
C GLY A 71 -42.89 65.13 11.65
N ARG A 72 -42.49 63.85 11.74
CA ARG A 72 -41.17 63.46 12.26
C ARG A 72 -40.11 63.41 11.14
N PHE A 73 -39.01 64.14 11.34
CA PHE A 73 -37.82 64.07 10.49
C PHE A 73 -37.08 62.72 10.62
N VAL A 74 -36.76 62.11 9.48
CA VAL A 74 -36.06 60.82 9.35
C VAL A 74 -34.91 60.94 8.36
N LEU A 75 -33.68 60.79 8.86
CA LEU A 75 -32.48 60.60 8.06
C LEU A 75 -32.08 59.11 8.06
N ARG A 76 -31.85 58.53 6.87
CA ARG A 76 -31.38 57.16 6.71
C ARG A 76 -30.35 57.07 5.60
N GLY A 77 -29.20 56.47 5.89
CA GLY A 77 -28.22 56.08 4.90
C GLY A 77 -27.73 54.63 5.07
N ARG A 78 -27.39 53.94 3.98
CA ARG A 78 -26.73 52.62 4.02
C ARG A 78 -25.73 52.47 2.89
N TYR A 79 -24.48 52.25 3.25
CA TYR A 79 -23.34 52.16 2.33
C TYR A 79 -22.59 50.84 2.52
N GLY A 80 -21.79 50.46 1.54
CA GLY A 80 -21.00 49.23 1.54
C GLY A 80 -21.59 48.10 0.69
N ARG A 81 -20.70 47.27 0.13
CA ARG A 81 -21.00 46.06 -0.65
C ARG A 81 -20.65 44.82 0.17
N GLY A 82 -21.32 43.69 -0.09
CA GLY A 82 -21.04 42.42 0.59
C GLY A 82 -21.74 42.26 1.95
N PRO A 83 -21.10 41.61 2.95
CA PRO A 83 -21.70 41.35 4.26
C PRO A 83 -21.60 42.54 5.22
N MET A 84 -20.61 43.43 5.05
CA MET A 84 -20.43 44.62 5.90
C MET A 84 -21.14 45.84 5.32
N HIS A 85 -21.79 46.61 6.19
CA HIS A 85 -22.47 47.85 5.81
C HIS A 85 -22.29 48.95 6.86
N LEU A 86 -22.09 50.18 6.36
CA LEU A 86 -22.10 51.40 7.16
C LEU A 86 -23.49 52.03 7.11
N ASN A 87 -24.11 52.23 8.27
CA ASN A 87 -25.47 52.72 8.40
C ASN A 87 -25.46 54.12 9.02
N LEU A 88 -26.07 55.09 8.32
CA LEU A 88 -26.29 56.45 8.79
C LEU A 88 -27.73 56.62 9.29
N SER A 89 -27.92 57.29 10.41
CA SER A 89 -29.23 57.62 10.96
C SER A 89 -29.22 58.98 11.66
N LYS A 90 -30.40 59.50 12.04
CA LYS A 90 -30.51 60.74 12.84
C LYS A 90 -29.61 60.73 14.09
N SER A 91 -29.42 59.56 14.71
CA SER A 91 -28.56 59.37 15.89
C SER A 91 -27.13 58.92 15.56
N GLY A 92 -26.61 59.26 14.39
CA GLY A 92 -25.23 58.97 13.97
C GLY A 92 -25.06 57.66 13.19
N VAL A 93 -23.78 57.28 13.02
CA VAL A 93 -23.29 56.20 12.17
C VAL A 93 -23.13 54.88 12.95
N SER A 94 -23.21 53.73 12.27
CA SER A 94 -22.92 52.41 12.86
C SER A 94 -22.53 51.38 11.80
N VAL A 95 -21.65 50.46 12.15
CA VAL A 95 -21.22 49.36 11.26
C VAL A 95 -21.98 48.08 11.62
N SER A 96 -22.40 47.34 10.60
CA SER A 96 -23.09 46.06 10.77
C SER A 96 -22.59 45.00 9.79
N ALA A 97 -22.41 43.78 10.29
CA ALA A 97 -22.06 42.59 9.54
C ALA A 97 -23.29 41.69 9.35
N ARG A 98 -23.50 41.15 8.14
CA ARG A 98 -24.57 40.22 7.83
C ARG A 98 -24.03 38.81 7.56
N ASN A 99 -24.53 37.84 8.30
CA ASN A 99 -24.22 36.41 8.15
C ASN A 99 -25.50 35.61 7.83
N SER A 100 -25.38 34.29 7.76
CA SER A 100 -26.51 33.39 7.52
C SER A 100 -27.57 33.49 8.61
N LEU A 101 -27.17 33.68 9.88
CA LEU A 101 -28.08 33.76 11.02
C LEU A 101 -28.90 35.08 11.05
N GLY A 102 -28.31 36.19 10.64
CA GLY A 102 -28.94 37.51 10.64
C GLY A 102 -27.95 38.66 10.47
N THR A 103 -28.10 39.74 11.23
CA THR A 103 -27.23 40.93 11.14
C THR A 103 -26.75 41.31 12.52
N PHE A 104 -25.45 41.42 12.70
CA PHE A 104 -24.81 41.89 13.94
C PHE A 104 -24.35 43.34 13.75
N ASN A 105 -24.70 44.23 14.67
CA ASN A 105 -24.23 45.61 14.67
C ASN A 105 -23.18 45.78 15.76
N LEU A 106 -21.98 46.22 15.38
CA LEU A 106 -20.83 46.26 16.27
C LEU A 106 -20.99 47.31 17.38
N LEU A 107 -21.61 48.44 17.07
CA LEU A 107 -21.71 49.60 17.98
C LEU A 107 -23.07 49.73 18.64
N LYS A 108 -24.13 49.20 18.02
CA LYS A 108 -25.51 49.34 18.49
C LYS A 108 -26.15 47.95 18.62
N PRO A 109 -25.95 47.23 19.74
CA PRO A 109 -26.46 45.86 19.92
C PRO A 109 -28.00 45.79 19.80
N ASN A 110 -28.70 46.87 20.14
CA ASN A 110 -30.15 46.99 19.96
C ASN A 110 -30.61 46.94 18.49
N ARG A 111 -29.69 47.16 17.53
CA ARG A 111 -29.96 47.10 16.08
C ARG A 111 -29.56 45.76 15.45
N SER A 112 -29.06 44.81 16.24
CA SER A 112 -28.79 43.45 15.79
C SER A 112 -30.09 42.68 15.56
N SER A 113 -30.04 41.68 14.68
CA SER A 113 -31.19 40.82 14.38
C SER A 113 -30.76 39.39 14.07
N VAL A 114 -31.64 38.45 14.41
CA VAL A 114 -31.49 37.02 14.17
C VAL A 114 -32.78 36.52 13.54
N LYS A 115 -32.67 35.59 12.58
CA LYS A 115 -33.82 34.92 11.98
C LYS A 115 -33.72 33.42 12.23
N ILE A 116 -34.62 32.90 13.07
CA ILE A 116 -34.75 31.48 13.41
C ILE A 116 -36.20 31.07 13.09
N ALA A 117 -36.40 29.95 12.40
CA ALA A 117 -37.72 29.42 12.05
C ALA A 117 -38.70 30.47 11.43
N GLY A 118 -38.19 31.39 10.60
CA GLY A 118 -39.01 32.43 9.96
C GLY A 118 -39.42 33.60 10.86
N VAL A 119 -39.07 33.59 12.15
CA VAL A 119 -39.28 34.70 13.09
C VAL A 119 -38.02 35.57 13.15
N GLN A 120 -38.18 36.89 13.03
CA GLN A 120 -37.07 37.84 13.16
C GLN A 120 -37.04 38.42 14.57
N LEU A 121 -36.06 37.99 15.37
CA LEU A 121 -35.77 38.56 16.69
C LEU A 121 -34.79 39.74 16.53
N ARG A 122 -35.02 40.83 17.26
CA ARG A 122 -34.19 42.06 17.21
C ARG A 122 -33.86 42.52 18.62
N GLY A 123 -32.78 43.27 18.77
CA GLY A 123 -32.36 43.84 20.06
C GLY A 123 -31.16 43.13 20.69
N LYS A 124 -30.89 43.40 21.98
CA LYS A 124 -29.71 42.87 22.70
C LYS A 124 -29.64 41.34 22.69
N LYS A 125 -30.77 40.65 22.88
CA LYS A 125 -30.83 39.17 22.83
C LYS A 125 -30.35 38.62 21.48
N ALA A 126 -30.68 39.30 20.38
CA ALA A 126 -30.19 38.92 19.05
C ALA A 126 -28.68 39.18 18.90
N ALA A 127 -28.12 40.20 19.55
CA ALA A 127 -26.68 40.46 19.54
C ALA A 127 -25.92 39.33 20.26
N ASN A 128 -26.39 38.87 21.42
CA ASN A 128 -25.75 37.77 22.17
C ASN A 128 -25.73 36.46 21.36
N ILE A 129 -26.86 36.10 20.74
CA ILE A 129 -26.95 34.90 19.89
C ILE A 129 -25.99 34.99 18.70
N GLN A 130 -25.88 36.17 18.07
CA GLN A 130 -24.93 36.38 16.97
C GLN A 130 -23.47 36.27 17.43
N MET A 131 -23.16 36.77 18.62
CA MET A 131 -21.81 36.68 19.18
C MET A 131 -21.41 35.22 19.40
N ILE A 132 -22.28 34.41 20.01
CA ILE A 132 -22.07 32.97 20.19
C ILE A 132 -21.87 32.27 18.83
N PHE A 133 -22.71 32.61 17.85
CA PHE A 133 -22.59 32.03 16.50
C PHE A 133 -21.26 32.37 15.83
N ILE A 134 -20.81 33.62 15.91
CA ILE A 134 -19.52 34.06 15.35
C ILE A 134 -18.36 33.38 16.10
N LEU A 135 -18.43 33.30 17.43
CA LEU A 135 -17.43 32.64 18.25
C LEU A 135 -17.29 31.16 17.86
N GLY A 136 -18.40 30.42 17.76
CA GLY A 136 -18.39 29.02 17.34
C GLY A 136 -17.85 28.82 15.92
N MET A 137 -18.19 29.72 15.00
CA MET A 137 -17.69 29.69 13.62
C MET A 137 -16.17 29.90 13.54
N LEU A 138 -15.57 30.61 14.50
CA LEU A 138 -14.12 30.82 14.57
C LEU A 138 -13.41 29.73 15.37
N LEU A 139 -13.96 29.31 16.51
CA LEU A 139 -13.32 28.34 17.40
C LEU A 139 -13.30 26.93 16.83
N LEU A 140 -14.38 26.48 16.18
CA LEU A 140 -14.48 25.13 15.65
C LEU A 140 -13.38 24.78 14.64
N PRO A 141 -13.11 25.58 13.59
CA PRO A 141 -12.03 25.26 12.64
C PRO A 141 -10.64 25.33 13.28
N ILE A 142 -10.44 26.21 14.27
CA ILE A 142 -9.18 26.28 15.01
C ILE A 142 -8.95 24.96 15.76
N LEU A 143 -9.96 24.48 16.49
CA LEU A 143 -9.85 23.26 17.28
C LEU A 143 -9.66 22.03 16.38
N LEU A 144 -10.36 21.96 15.25
CA LEU A 144 -10.16 20.92 14.24
C LEU A 144 -8.76 20.98 13.61
N GLY A 145 -8.26 22.17 13.31
CA GLY A 145 -6.91 22.37 12.79
C GLY A 145 -5.83 21.90 13.77
N LEU A 146 -5.99 22.21 15.06
CA LEU A 146 -5.09 21.72 16.12
C LEU A 146 -5.10 20.18 16.21
N ALA A 147 -6.27 19.56 16.14
CA ALA A 147 -6.39 18.09 16.13
C ALA A 147 -5.70 17.45 14.91
N GLN A 148 -5.82 18.08 13.73
CA GLN A 148 -5.12 17.62 12.53
C GLN A 148 -3.60 17.71 12.67
N VAL A 149 -3.09 18.85 13.16
CA VAL A 149 -1.64 19.04 13.40
C VAL A 149 -1.13 17.99 14.39
N LEU A 150 -1.86 17.74 15.49
CA LEU A 150 -1.50 16.69 16.44
C LEU A 150 -1.48 15.30 15.77
N GLY A 151 -2.46 14.99 14.93
CA GLY A 151 -2.49 13.76 14.15
C GLY A 151 -1.28 13.59 13.24
N PHE A 152 -0.87 14.65 12.53
CA PHE A 152 0.35 14.64 11.72
C PHE A 152 1.62 14.39 12.55
N ILE A 153 1.74 15.04 13.71
CA ILE A 153 2.88 14.85 14.61
C ILE A 153 2.94 13.40 15.09
N LEU A 154 1.82 12.83 15.54
CA LEU A 154 1.75 11.44 15.98
C LEU A 154 2.11 10.45 14.87
N GLN A 155 1.64 10.69 13.64
CA GLN A 155 2.01 9.86 12.48
C GLN A 155 3.50 9.97 12.15
N ALA A 156 4.07 11.18 12.19
CA ALA A 156 5.49 11.39 11.94
C ALA A 156 6.36 10.66 12.99
N ILE A 157 5.99 10.77 14.28
CA ILE A 157 6.66 10.05 15.37
C ILE A 157 6.52 8.54 15.17
N GLY A 158 5.33 8.03 14.84
CA GLY A 158 5.11 6.61 14.59
C GLY A 158 5.97 6.07 13.44
N ARG A 159 6.07 6.81 12.33
CA ARG A 159 6.96 6.44 11.20
C ARG A 159 8.42 6.49 11.60
N ALA A 160 8.86 7.54 12.31
CA ALA A 160 10.24 7.64 12.78
C ALA A 160 10.60 6.47 13.70
N LEU A 161 9.71 6.12 14.63
CA LEU A 161 9.89 4.95 15.51
C LEU A 161 9.95 3.65 14.71
N ALA A 162 9.06 3.45 13.75
CA ALA A 162 9.08 2.28 12.88
C ALA A 162 10.40 2.18 12.08
N HIS A 163 10.91 3.29 11.55
CA HIS A 163 12.20 3.32 10.88
C HIS A 163 13.35 2.97 11.83
N VAL A 164 13.38 3.55 13.04
CA VAL A 164 14.41 3.24 14.04
C VAL A 164 14.36 1.75 14.42
N LEU A 165 13.18 1.20 14.67
CA LEU A 165 13.02 -0.22 14.99
C LEU A 165 13.46 -1.12 13.82
N SER A 166 13.09 -0.77 12.58
CA SER A 166 13.52 -1.52 11.40
C SER A 166 15.04 -1.44 11.19
N TRP A 167 15.64 -0.28 11.46
CA TRP A 167 17.07 -0.09 11.38
C TRP A 167 17.77 -0.97 12.43
N ILE A 168 17.36 -0.89 13.71
CA ILE A 168 17.89 -1.71 14.80
C ILE A 168 17.76 -3.20 14.48
N GLY A 169 16.61 -3.65 13.96
CA GLY A 169 16.39 -5.04 13.57
C GLY A 169 17.35 -5.52 12.46
N ASN A 170 17.75 -4.62 11.56
CA ASN A 170 18.64 -4.93 10.45
C ASN A 170 20.15 -4.73 10.78
N VAL A 171 20.49 -4.09 11.90
CA VAL A 171 21.90 -3.86 12.30
C VAL A 171 22.71 -5.17 12.36
N PRO A 172 22.23 -6.27 12.97
CA PRO A 172 23.00 -7.51 13.05
C PRO A 172 23.37 -8.06 11.68
N GLN A 173 22.43 -8.05 10.73
CA GLN A 173 22.65 -8.53 9.36
C GLN A 173 23.62 -7.62 8.59
N GLN A 174 23.54 -6.30 8.79
CA GLN A 174 24.49 -5.36 8.18
C GLN A 174 25.91 -5.53 8.74
N LEU A 175 26.02 -5.78 10.05
CA LEU A 175 27.29 -6.02 10.71
C LEU A 175 27.92 -7.34 10.24
N SER A 176 27.15 -8.44 10.19
CA SER A 176 27.64 -9.73 9.68
C SER A 176 28.10 -9.62 8.24
N ALA A 177 27.31 -8.97 7.37
CA ALA A 177 27.69 -8.72 5.98
C ALA A 177 28.97 -7.86 5.87
N ALA A 178 29.16 -6.87 6.75
CA ALA A 178 30.38 -6.07 6.78
C ALA A 178 31.61 -6.89 7.23
N LEU A 179 31.44 -7.77 8.22
CA LEU A 179 32.48 -8.68 8.69
C LEU A 179 32.85 -9.71 7.61
N ALA A 180 31.87 -10.32 6.94
CA ALA A 180 32.05 -11.23 5.82
C ALA A 180 32.84 -10.57 4.67
N ARG A 181 32.46 -9.34 4.28
CA ARG A 181 33.22 -8.56 3.28
C ARG A 181 34.67 -8.32 3.71
N ARG A 182 34.92 -8.00 4.98
CA ARG A 182 36.28 -7.81 5.50
C ARG A 182 37.08 -9.11 5.47
N ARG A 183 36.47 -10.23 5.89
CA ARG A 183 37.04 -11.59 5.81
C ARG A 183 37.41 -11.93 4.37
N ASN A 184 36.49 -11.80 3.42
CA ASN A 184 36.71 -12.18 2.03
C ASN A 184 37.76 -11.29 1.34
N ARG A 185 37.80 -9.99 1.66
CA ARG A 185 38.89 -9.11 1.21
C ARG A 185 40.25 -9.60 1.69
N LYS A 186 40.34 -10.09 2.93
CA LYS A 186 41.56 -10.67 3.48
C LYS A 186 41.92 -11.98 2.77
N ILE A 187 40.95 -12.85 2.50
CA ILE A 187 41.17 -14.12 1.78
C ILE A 187 41.77 -13.86 0.38
N LYS A 188 41.23 -12.89 -0.35
CA LYS A 188 41.72 -12.53 -1.68
C LYS A 188 43.21 -12.15 -1.73
N THR A 189 43.80 -11.65 -0.64
CA THR A 189 45.21 -11.22 -0.66
C THR A 189 46.21 -12.37 -0.67
N TYR A 190 45.80 -13.58 -0.26
CA TYR A 190 46.68 -14.75 -0.20
C TYR A 190 46.19 -15.93 -1.04
N LEU A 191 45.14 -15.74 -1.84
CA LEU A 191 44.52 -16.80 -2.63
C LEU A 191 45.47 -17.45 -3.64
N SER A 192 46.36 -16.65 -4.26
CA SER A 192 47.41 -17.17 -5.14
C SER A 192 48.40 -18.10 -4.41
N ARG A 193 48.63 -17.90 -3.10
CA ARG A 193 49.45 -18.84 -2.30
C ARG A 193 48.68 -20.11 -1.97
N THR A 194 47.37 -20.01 -1.74
CA THR A 194 46.48 -21.18 -1.56
C THR A 194 46.49 -22.06 -2.81
N GLU A 195 46.45 -21.45 -4.01
CA GLU A 195 46.52 -22.17 -5.28
C GLU A 195 47.80 -23.00 -5.44
N GLN A 196 48.93 -22.47 -4.98
CA GLN A 196 50.24 -23.15 -5.06
C GLN A 196 50.34 -24.41 -4.17
N LEU A 197 49.38 -24.63 -3.26
CA LEU A 197 49.38 -25.81 -2.39
C LEU A 197 49.03 -27.10 -3.14
N PHE A 198 48.30 -27.00 -4.25
CA PHE A 198 47.73 -28.15 -4.93
C PHE A 198 48.55 -28.55 -6.16
N LYS A 199 48.75 -29.86 -6.31
CA LYS A 199 49.42 -30.48 -7.46
C LYS A 199 48.60 -31.70 -7.92
N PRO A 200 48.13 -31.76 -9.18
CA PRO A 200 48.24 -30.76 -10.23
C PRO A 200 47.51 -29.45 -9.89
N ALA A 201 47.82 -28.37 -10.63
CA ALA A 201 47.20 -27.07 -10.40
C ALA A 201 45.67 -27.15 -10.53
N ILE A 202 44.96 -26.40 -9.69
CA ILE A 202 43.49 -26.49 -9.56
C ILE A 202 42.74 -26.13 -10.85
N ASN A 203 43.35 -25.31 -11.71
CA ASN A 203 42.81 -25.01 -13.04
C ASN A 203 42.75 -26.22 -14.00
N GLN A 204 43.44 -27.32 -13.68
CA GLN A 204 43.41 -28.57 -14.43
C GLN A 204 42.39 -29.57 -13.87
N TRP A 205 41.74 -29.24 -12.74
CA TRP A 205 40.80 -30.14 -12.11
C TRP A 205 39.48 -30.15 -12.87
N THR A 206 38.87 -31.33 -12.95
CA THR A 206 37.55 -31.53 -13.55
C THR A 206 36.45 -30.96 -12.65
N HIS A 207 35.27 -30.69 -13.22
CA HIS A 207 34.12 -30.21 -12.45
C HIS A 207 33.75 -31.16 -11.29
N SER A 208 33.77 -32.48 -11.53
CA SER A 208 33.48 -33.47 -10.49
C SER A 208 34.53 -33.48 -9.38
N GLN A 209 35.80 -33.23 -9.69
CA GLN A 209 36.86 -33.09 -8.68
C GLN A 209 36.70 -31.82 -7.83
N LEU A 210 36.35 -30.69 -8.44
CA LEU A 210 36.07 -29.44 -7.72
C LEU A 210 34.83 -29.58 -6.82
N HIS A 211 33.78 -30.18 -7.35
CA HIS A 211 32.56 -30.47 -6.59
C HIS A 211 32.86 -31.40 -5.41
N ALA A 212 33.61 -32.49 -5.64
CA ALA A 212 34.08 -33.38 -4.58
C ALA A 212 34.89 -32.65 -3.52
N ALA A 213 35.81 -31.77 -3.93
CA ALA A 213 36.68 -31.04 -3.01
C ALA A 213 35.88 -30.10 -2.10
N LEU A 214 34.96 -29.31 -2.67
CA LEU A 214 34.08 -28.47 -1.89
C LEU A 214 33.21 -29.29 -0.95
N LEU A 215 32.62 -30.38 -1.43
CA LEU A 215 31.74 -31.23 -0.64
C LEU A 215 32.49 -31.85 0.55
N LEU A 216 33.74 -32.30 0.36
CA LEU A 216 34.60 -32.82 1.42
C LEU A 216 35.08 -31.75 2.40
N VAL A 217 35.40 -30.55 1.94
CA VAL A 217 35.77 -29.43 2.83
C VAL A 217 34.58 -29.03 3.69
N LEU A 218 33.38 -28.92 3.12
CA LEU A 218 32.18 -28.51 3.87
C LEU A 218 31.65 -29.62 4.79
N THR A 219 31.61 -30.87 4.33
CA THR A 219 31.08 -31.99 5.14
C THR A 219 32.11 -32.60 6.09
N GLY A 220 33.41 -32.46 5.79
CA GLY A 220 34.52 -32.91 6.61
C GLY A 220 35.04 -31.80 7.53
N TRP A 221 35.90 -30.93 7.00
CA TRP A 221 36.57 -29.89 7.78
C TRP A 221 35.59 -28.93 8.45
N GLY A 222 34.49 -28.58 7.77
CA GLY A 222 33.40 -27.78 8.34
C GLY A 222 32.79 -28.40 9.61
N ARG A 223 32.88 -29.71 9.80
CA ARG A 223 32.42 -30.44 10.99
C ARG A 223 33.54 -30.79 11.98
N GLY A 224 34.78 -30.42 11.68
CA GLY A 224 35.94 -30.88 12.45
C GLY A 224 36.30 -32.35 12.22
N LEU A 225 35.85 -32.93 11.10
CA LEU A 225 36.21 -34.29 10.67
C LEU A 225 37.32 -34.22 9.62
N THR A 226 37.98 -35.35 9.38
CA THR A 226 38.92 -35.46 8.26
C THR A 226 38.16 -35.61 6.94
N ALA A 227 38.78 -35.23 5.81
CA ALA A 227 38.21 -35.45 4.49
C ALA A 227 37.98 -36.95 4.19
N HIS A 228 38.83 -37.85 4.73
CA HIS A 228 38.63 -39.30 4.59
C HIS A 228 37.36 -39.77 5.31
N GLU A 229 37.11 -39.30 6.53
CA GLU A 229 35.88 -39.61 7.26
C GLU A 229 34.65 -39.05 6.56
N ALA A 230 34.75 -37.85 5.98
CA ALA A 230 33.69 -37.26 5.20
C ALA A 230 33.37 -38.09 3.94
N ALA A 231 34.40 -38.50 3.19
CA ALA A 231 34.25 -39.37 2.01
C ALA A 231 33.53 -40.68 2.37
N ALA A 232 33.93 -41.34 3.45
CA ALA A 232 33.31 -42.57 3.93
C ALA A 232 31.83 -42.37 4.32
N ARG A 233 31.50 -41.23 4.96
CA ARG A 233 30.11 -40.91 5.32
C ARG A 233 29.26 -40.63 4.07
N LEU A 234 29.79 -39.89 3.10
CA LEU A 234 29.08 -39.59 1.86
C LEU A 234 28.78 -40.86 1.07
N ASP A 235 29.75 -41.76 0.95
CA ASP A 235 29.56 -43.06 0.29
C ASP A 235 28.47 -43.87 1.01
N LEU A 236 28.53 -43.99 2.34
CA LEU A 236 27.53 -44.69 3.15
C LEU A 236 26.12 -44.12 3.00
N TYR A 237 25.96 -42.79 3.03
CA TYR A 237 24.66 -42.14 2.84
C TYR A 237 24.15 -42.29 1.40
N SER A 238 25.04 -42.23 0.41
CA SER A 238 24.67 -42.43 -1.00
C SER A 238 24.15 -43.86 -1.24
N GLN A 239 24.73 -44.87 -0.57
CA GLN A 239 24.26 -46.25 -0.66
C GLN A 239 22.89 -46.45 0.02
N LYS A 240 22.64 -45.77 1.14
CA LYS A 240 21.30 -45.80 1.80
C LYS A 240 20.19 -45.25 0.90
N ARG A 241 20.49 -44.29 0.02
CA ARG A 241 19.54 -43.78 -0.99
C ARG A 241 19.07 -44.87 -1.95
N VAL A 242 19.96 -45.77 -2.35
CA VAL A 242 19.63 -46.88 -3.27
C VAL A 242 18.63 -47.85 -2.63
N THR A 243 18.70 -48.02 -1.31
CA THR A 243 17.84 -48.95 -0.56
C THR A 243 16.52 -48.37 -0.07
N THR A 244 16.38 -47.04 0.03
CA THR A 244 15.20 -46.39 0.63
C THR A 244 14.64 -45.34 -0.33
N GLN A 245 13.34 -45.42 -0.69
CA GLN A 245 12.65 -44.48 -1.59
C GLN A 245 12.52 -43.03 -1.08
N ASN A 246 13.18 -42.68 0.03
CA ASN A 246 13.17 -41.32 0.57
C ASN A 246 14.28 -40.47 -0.06
N ALA A 247 13.91 -39.24 -0.42
CA ALA A 247 14.66 -38.27 -1.21
C ALA A 247 15.99 -37.80 -0.56
N ALA A 248 17.02 -38.65 -0.54
CA ALA A 248 18.39 -38.18 -0.31
C ALA A 248 18.93 -37.45 -1.57
N PRO A 249 19.80 -36.44 -1.41
CA PRO A 249 20.41 -35.73 -2.53
C PRO A 249 21.21 -36.67 -3.43
N ALA A 250 21.30 -36.34 -4.71
CA ALA A 250 22.11 -37.13 -5.65
C ALA A 250 23.59 -36.82 -5.49
N LEU A 251 24.42 -37.86 -5.44
CA LEU A 251 25.88 -37.75 -5.50
C LEU A 251 26.33 -38.27 -6.86
N ASP A 252 26.64 -37.35 -7.78
CA ASP A 252 27.19 -37.69 -9.11
C ASP A 252 28.73 -37.72 -9.08
N ILE A 253 29.30 -38.34 -8.05
CA ILE A 253 30.74 -38.42 -7.81
C ILE A 253 31.06 -39.85 -7.40
N SER A 254 32.04 -40.47 -8.07
CA SER A 254 32.47 -41.83 -7.73
C SER A 254 33.27 -41.85 -6.42
N ALA A 255 33.17 -42.95 -5.68
CA ALA A 255 33.92 -43.15 -4.44
C ALA A 255 35.45 -43.05 -4.63
N ALA A 256 35.96 -43.44 -5.82
CA ALA A 256 37.37 -43.28 -6.16
C ALA A 256 37.79 -41.80 -6.20
N VAL A 257 37.00 -40.95 -6.86
CA VAL A 257 37.28 -39.50 -6.93
C VAL A 257 37.21 -38.87 -5.54
N LEU A 258 36.23 -39.25 -4.70
CA LEU A 258 36.15 -38.75 -3.32
C LEU A 258 37.39 -39.12 -2.50
N ASN A 259 37.85 -40.36 -2.58
CA ASN A 259 39.02 -40.80 -1.83
C ASN A 259 40.32 -40.13 -2.32
N ASP A 260 40.51 -40.01 -3.63
CA ASP A 260 41.68 -39.33 -4.21
C ASP A 260 41.76 -37.87 -3.76
N ILE A 261 40.63 -37.15 -3.81
CA ILE A 261 40.56 -35.75 -3.38
C ILE A 261 40.68 -35.62 -1.86
N ALA A 262 40.10 -36.53 -1.08
CA ALA A 262 40.27 -36.56 0.37
C ALA A 262 41.74 -36.71 0.77
N GLN A 263 42.48 -37.60 0.08
CA GLN A 263 43.91 -37.78 0.31
C GLN A 263 44.70 -36.50 0.01
N GLN A 264 44.39 -35.82 -1.10
CA GLN A 264 45.04 -34.55 -1.46
C GLN A 264 44.74 -33.45 -0.43
N LEU A 265 43.48 -33.28 -0.03
CA LEU A 265 43.06 -32.31 0.98
C LEU A 265 43.79 -32.54 2.31
N GLU A 266 43.82 -33.78 2.79
CA GLU A 266 44.53 -34.09 4.04
C GLU A 266 46.05 -33.89 3.94
N SER A 267 46.66 -34.18 2.78
CA SER A 267 48.08 -33.88 2.57
C SER A 267 48.39 -32.37 2.69
N VAL A 268 47.51 -31.53 2.14
CA VAL A 268 47.63 -30.06 2.24
C VAL A 268 47.41 -29.61 3.68
N ARG A 269 46.38 -30.14 4.35
CA ARG A 269 46.05 -29.79 5.74
C ARG A 269 47.19 -30.13 6.68
N SER A 270 47.76 -31.34 6.59
CA SER A 270 48.86 -31.77 7.47
C SER A 270 50.17 -31.04 7.17
N ALA A 271 50.44 -30.67 5.92
CA ALA A 271 51.67 -29.94 5.58
C ALA A 271 51.63 -28.46 6.00
N HIS A 272 50.45 -27.88 6.21
CA HIS A 272 50.25 -26.44 6.35
C HIS A 272 49.27 -26.04 7.46
N GLU A 273 49.13 -26.86 8.52
CA GLU A 273 48.12 -26.72 9.59
C GLU A 273 48.03 -25.30 10.20
N ASP A 274 49.17 -24.62 10.37
CA ASP A 274 49.24 -23.27 10.98
C ASP A 274 49.20 -22.11 9.96
N GLN A 275 49.08 -22.40 8.66
CA GLN A 275 49.16 -21.38 7.63
C GLN A 275 47.78 -20.82 7.29
N VAL A 276 47.63 -19.49 7.38
CA VAL A 276 46.37 -18.79 7.09
C VAL A 276 45.84 -19.06 5.67
N PHE A 277 46.75 -19.30 4.71
CA PHE A 277 46.40 -19.59 3.33
C PHE A 277 46.06 -21.06 3.05
N ALA A 278 46.14 -21.94 4.05
CA ALA A 278 45.75 -23.36 3.96
C ALA A 278 44.53 -23.70 4.82
N ASN A 279 43.88 -22.68 5.42
CA ASN A 279 42.70 -22.91 6.25
C ASN A 279 41.46 -23.24 5.38
N PRO A 280 40.40 -23.81 5.98
CA PRO A 280 39.18 -24.15 5.25
C PRO A 280 38.55 -22.97 4.50
N HIS A 281 38.56 -21.77 5.09
CA HIS A 281 38.02 -20.55 4.45
C HIS A 281 38.75 -20.21 3.13
N ALA A 282 40.08 -20.30 3.10
CA ALA A 282 40.91 -20.03 1.92
C ALA A 282 40.69 -21.08 0.83
N ILE A 283 40.64 -22.35 1.23
CA ILE A 283 40.49 -23.48 0.31
C ILE A 283 39.09 -23.47 -0.32
N THR A 284 38.04 -23.22 0.47
CA THR A 284 36.67 -23.05 -0.07
C THR A 284 36.59 -21.86 -1.03
N ALA A 285 37.18 -20.72 -0.69
CA ALA A 285 37.21 -19.56 -1.56
C ALA A 285 37.91 -19.84 -2.90
N LEU A 286 39.01 -20.60 -2.87
CA LEU A 286 39.76 -20.97 -4.06
C LEU A 286 38.93 -21.88 -4.98
N PHE A 287 38.33 -22.94 -4.45
CA PHE A 287 37.50 -23.83 -5.26
C PHE A 287 36.25 -23.14 -5.80
N ALA A 288 35.62 -22.26 -5.00
CA ALA A 288 34.51 -21.44 -5.44
C ALA A 288 34.89 -20.48 -6.58
N GLN A 289 36.06 -19.86 -6.50
CA GLN A 289 36.58 -19.04 -7.60
C GLN A 289 36.90 -19.87 -8.84
N GLN A 290 37.48 -21.06 -8.67
CA GLN A 290 37.75 -21.94 -9.80
C GLN A 290 36.44 -22.38 -10.49
N LEU A 291 35.39 -22.66 -9.74
CA LEU A 291 34.06 -22.95 -10.31
C LEU A 291 33.50 -21.77 -11.09
N LEU A 292 33.64 -20.54 -10.56
CA LEU A 292 33.26 -19.32 -11.28
C LEU A 292 33.92 -19.23 -12.66
N ASP A 293 35.21 -19.55 -12.73
CA ASP A 293 36.01 -19.39 -13.94
C ASP A 293 35.83 -20.55 -14.96
N SER A 294 35.35 -21.72 -14.52
CA SER A 294 35.32 -22.95 -15.34
C SER A 294 33.93 -23.50 -15.68
N VAL A 295 32.88 -23.06 -15.00
CA VAL A 295 31.55 -23.70 -15.04
C VAL A 295 30.45 -22.66 -15.30
N SER A 296 29.35 -23.07 -15.95
CA SER A 296 28.21 -22.19 -16.27
C SER A 296 27.46 -21.73 -15.01
N GLU A 297 26.67 -20.64 -15.10
CA GLU A 297 25.93 -20.11 -13.96
C GLU A 297 24.95 -21.13 -13.35
N TYR A 298 24.23 -21.87 -14.21
CA TYR A 298 23.30 -22.90 -13.77
C TYR A 298 23.99 -24.02 -12.99
N GLU A 299 25.10 -24.52 -13.51
CA GLU A 299 25.88 -25.59 -12.85
C GLU A 299 26.52 -25.13 -11.54
N ARG A 300 26.92 -23.86 -11.42
CA ARG A 300 27.40 -23.31 -10.13
C ARG A 300 26.30 -23.24 -9.09
N VAL A 301 25.09 -22.83 -9.49
CA VAL A 301 23.91 -22.82 -8.61
C VAL A 301 23.56 -24.25 -8.19
N ASP A 302 23.56 -25.20 -9.12
CA ASP A 302 23.30 -26.61 -8.84
C ASP A 302 24.33 -27.21 -7.88
N ALA A 303 25.63 -26.94 -8.10
CA ALA A 303 26.69 -27.36 -7.19
C ALA A 303 26.52 -26.76 -5.78
N PHE A 304 26.16 -25.48 -5.68
CA PHE A 304 25.91 -24.83 -4.39
C PHE A 304 24.74 -25.48 -3.65
N LEU A 305 23.60 -25.65 -4.32
CA LEU A 305 22.40 -26.26 -3.73
C LEU A 305 22.62 -27.73 -3.38
N ASN A 306 23.31 -28.49 -4.23
CA ASN A 306 23.64 -29.89 -3.97
C ASN A 306 24.52 -30.03 -2.71
N ILE A 307 25.56 -29.20 -2.58
CA ILE A 307 26.42 -29.19 -1.39
C ILE A 307 25.61 -28.79 -0.15
N ASP A 308 24.75 -27.78 -0.25
CA ASP A 308 23.88 -27.32 0.83
C ASP A 308 22.93 -28.43 1.32
N ASP A 309 22.36 -29.19 0.39
CA ASP A 309 21.53 -30.37 0.66
C ASP A 309 22.33 -31.48 1.35
N TRP A 310 23.54 -31.78 0.88
CA TRP A 310 24.41 -32.80 1.49
C TRP A 310 24.84 -32.43 2.91
N VAL A 311 25.16 -31.16 3.14
CA VAL A 311 25.52 -30.65 4.46
C VAL A 311 24.38 -30.89 5.45
N VAL A 312 23.13 -30.65 5.05
CA VAL A 312 21.93 -30.87 5.89
C VAL A 312 21.54 -32.34 6.00
N ALA A 313 21.68 -33.12 4.91
CA ALA A 313 21.27 -34.52 4.86
C ALA A 313 22.10 -35.40 5.80
N ILE A 314 23.37 -35.07 5.99
CA ILE A 314 24.25 -35.82 6.90
C ILE A 314 23.87 -35.55 8.37
N ASP A 315 23.81 -34.28 8.78
CA ASP A 315 23.56 -33.86 10.16
C ASP A 315 23.27 -32.34 10.25
N GLN A 316 22.97 -31.77 11.42
CA GLN A 316 22.74 -30.34 11.63
C GLN A 316 23.96 -29.49 11.21
N ARG A 317 23.72 -28.27 10.74
CA ARG A 317 24.77 -27.34 10.31
C ARG A 317 25.59 -26.83 11.49
N THR A 318 26.91 -26.77 11.30
CA THR A 318 27.82 -26.09 12.24
C THR A 318 28.00 -24.62 11.83
N VAL A 319 28.45 -23.80 12.79
CA VAL A 319 28.79 -22.38 12.52
C VAL A 319 29.85 -22.26 11.42
N LEU A 320 30.86 -23.14 11.43
CA LEU A 320 31.89 -23.14 10.39
C LEU A 320 31.31 -23.50 9.02
N GLN A 321 30.40 -24.46 8.93
CA GLN A 321 29.74 -24.79 7.66
C GLN A 321 28.94 -23.63 7.09
N GLU A 322 28.21 -22.89 7.94
CA GLU A 322 27.50 -21.68 7.50
C GLU A 322 28.48 -20.63 6.95
N GLU A 323 29.61 -20.40 7.63
CA GLU A 323 30.65 -19.49 7.13
C GLU A 323 31.28 -19.95 5.81
N LEU A 324 31.51 -21.25 5.64
CA LEU A 324 32.07 -21.81 4.40
C LEU A 324 31.07 -21.73 3.25
N LEU A 325 29.78 -21.96 3.49
CA LEU A 325 28.72 -21.75 2.50
C LEU A 325 28.62 -20.28 2.09
N GLU A 326 28.71 -19.35 3.05
CA GLU A 326 28.74 -17.91 2.75
C GLU A 326 29.94 -17.53 1.88
N ILE A 327 31.13 -18.06 2.19
CA ILE A 327 32.33 -17.87 1.35
C ILE A 327 32.13 -18.45 -0.04
N PHE A 328 31.59 -19.66 -0.14
CA PHE A 328 31.33 -20.28 -1.42
C PHE A 328 30.40 -19.38 -2.25
N ALA A 329 29.26 -18.98 -1.71
CA ALA A 329 28.34 -18.08 -2.39
C ALA A 329 29.02 -16.79 -2.86
N ASP A 330 29.78 -16.12 -1.99
CA ASP A 330 30.46 -14.86 -2.33
C ASP A 330 31.54 -15.01 -3.43
N PHE A 331 32.35 -16.07 -3.38
CA PHE A 331 33.43 -16.29 -4.36
C PHE A 331 32.92 -16.89 -5.67
N ALA A 332 31.82 -17.63 -5.65
CA ALA A 332 31.12 -18.11 -6.84
C ALA A 332 30.13 -17.07 -7.43
N GLN A 333 30.06 -15.87 -6.83
CA GLN A 333 29.16 -14.77 -7.22
C GLN A 333 27.67 -15.15 -7.22
N LEU A 334 27.26 -15.93 -6.23
CA LEU A 334 25.88 -16.35 -6.03
C LEU A 334 25.20 -15.43 -5.00
N SER A 335 23.97 -15.03 -5.28
CA SER A 335 23.16 -14.24 -4.36
C SER A 335 21.70 -14.66 -4.42
N PHE A 336 21.06 -14.83 -3.26
CA PHE A 336 19.62 -15.03 -3.19
C PHE A 336 18.89 -13.73 -3.45
N GLN A 337 18.12 -13.69 -4.53
CA GLN A 337 17.18 -12.60 -4.79
C GLN A 337 15.79 -13.05 -4.32
N ALA A 338 15.23 -12.35 -3.35
CA ALA A 338 13.82 -12.53 -3.03
C ALA A 338 13.03 -12.19 -4.30
N ALA A 339 12.28 -13.17 -4.83
CA ALA A 339 11.40 -12.93 -5.96
C ALA A 339 10.44 -11.81 -5.57
N GLU A 340 10.69 -10.63 -6.14
CA GLU A 340 9.78 -9.50 -5.95
C GLU A 340 8.44 -9.95 -6.53
N PRO A 341 7.33 -9.91 -5.74
CA PRO A 341 6.06 -10.37 -6.23
C PRO A 341 5.71 -9.53 -7.46
N GLN A 342 5.79 -10.15 -8.63
CA GLN A 342 5.46 -9.49 -9.88
C GLN A 342 4.01 -9.04 -9.77
N ILE A 343 3.82 -7.73 -9.61
CA ILE A 343 2.52 -7.10 -9.73
C ILE A 343 2.19 -7.24 -11.22
N ILE A 344 1.43 -8.27 -11.55
CA ILE A 344 0.81 -8.42 -12.86
C ILE A 344 -0.23 -7.31 -12.94
N GLU A 345 0.18 -6.12 -13.36
CA GLU A 345 -0.76 -5.13 -13.88
C GLU A 345 -1.43 -5.75 -15.11
N PRO A 346 -2.77 -5.80 -15.19
CA PRO A 346 -3.44 -6.31 -16.36
C PRO A 346 -3.12 -5.40 -17.55
N GLN A 347 -2.18 -5.81 -18.40
CA GLN A 347 -1.99 -5.16 -19.69
C GLN A 347 -3.27 -5.34 -20.51
N ALA A 348 -3.85 -4.23 -20.93
CA ALA A 348 -4.97 -4.22 -21.87
C ALA A 348 -4.55 -4.94 -23.16
N PRO A 349 -5.43 -5.75 -23.77
CA PRO A 349 -5.08 -6.51 -24.96
C PRO A 349 -4.81 -5.55 -26.13
N GLU A 350 -3.58 -5.58 -26.66
CA GLU A 350 -3.26 -4.96 -27.94
C GLU A 350 -3.96 -5.71 -29.09
N PRO A 351 -4.36 -4.99 -30.15
CA PRO A 351 -5.09 -5.57 -31.28
C PRO A 351 -4.16 -6.42 -32.16
N ASN A 352 -4.53 -7.69 -32.28
CA ASN A 352 -3.89 -8.69 -33.12
C ASN A 352 -4.01 -8.30 -34.60
N THR A 353 -2.89 -8.04 -35.28
CA THR A 353 -2.84 -7.93 -36.74
C THR A 353 -2.19 -9.19 -37.27
N GLN A 354 -3.02 -10.10 -37.81
CA GLN A 354 -2.56 -11.19 -38.64
C GLN A 354 -1.89 -10.63 -39.90
N ASN A 355 -0.76 -11.20 -40.29
CA ASN A 355 -0.44 -11.40 -41.70
C ASN A 355 0.45 -12.63 -41.86
N ASP A 356 -0.03 -13.49 -42.76
CA ASP A 356 0.53 -14.73 -43.24
C ASP A 356 1.89 -14.56 -43.93
N ALA A 357 2.72 -15.60 -43.86
CA ALA A 357 3.18 -16.38 -45.03
C ALA A 357 4.42 -17.25 -44.68
N SER A 358 4.21 -18.58 -44.62
CA SER A 358 4.95 -19.66 -45.34
C SER A 358 6.50 -19.63 -45.34
N THR A 359 7.30 -20.67 -45.11
CA THR A 359 7.18 -22.14 -45.28
C THR A 359 8.49 -22.76 -44.78
N ALA A 360 8.46 -23.94 -44.13
CA ALA A 360 9.35 -25.10 -44.42
C ALA A 360 9.22 -26.19 -43.33
N TYR A 361 8.70 -27.34 -43.76
CA TYR A 361 8.77 -28.67 -43.14
C TYR A 361 10.26 -29.06 -42.85
N ASN A 362 10.64 -29.96 -41.94
CA ASN A 362 10.07 -31.28 -41.69
C ASN A 362 10.70 -31.98 -40.45
N SER A 363 9.86 -32.75 -39.75
CA SER A 363 10.10 -34.10 -39.18
C SER A 363 11.25 -34.37 -38.18
N ASN A 364 10.90 -34.56 -36.91
CA ASN A 364 10.78 -35.88 -36.23
C ASN A 364 11.09 -35.77 -34.73
N SER A 365 10.09 -36.03 -33.88
CA SER A 365 10.16 -36.97 -32.75
C SER A 365 8.81 -37.05 -32.05
N ALA A 366 8.34 -38.27 -31.88
CA ALA A 366 7.01 -38.61 -31.45
C ALA A 366 6.87 -38.73 -29.93
N MET A 367 5.60 -38.64 -29.50
CA MET A 367 5.01 -39.19 -28.27
C MET A 367 5.26 -38.47 -26.94
N LEU A 368 4.34 -37.55 -26.60
CA LEU A 368 3.33 -37.74 -25.54
C LEU A 368 2.45 -36.48 -25.46
N ALA A 369 1.47 -36.37 -26.36
CA ALA A 369 0.35 -35.45 -26.21
C ALA A 369 -0.93 -36.26 -26.39
N HIS A 370 -1.46 -36.77 -25.27
CA HIS A 370 -2.84 -37.24 -25.23
C HIS A 370 -3.75 -36.03 -25.14
N THR A 371 -4.26 -35.68 -26.32
CA THR A 371 -5.59 -35.18 -26.64
C THR A 371 -6.43 -34.70 -25.45
N ALA A 372 -6.59 -33.38 -25.43
CA ALA A 372 -7.76 -32.73 -24.88
C ALA A 372 -9.04 -33.31 -25.52
N SER A 373 -9.98 -33.74 -24.68
CA SER A 373 -11.39 -33.82 -25.04
C SER A 373 -12.09 -32.63 -24.40
N ALA A 374 -12.52 -31.70 -25.24
CA ALA A 374 -13.47 -30.66 -24.89
C ALA A 374 -14.78 -31.30 -24.41
N HIS A 375 -15.17 -30.99 -23.17
CA HIS A 375 -16.56 -30.92 -22.78
C HIS A 375 -16.70 -29.81 -21.74
N ASP A 376 -17.39 -28.75 -22.17
CA ASP A 376 -18.22 -27.84 -21.37
C ASP A 376 -17.51 -27.04 -20.26
N GLY A 377 -17.90 -25.79 -20.05
CA GLY A 377 -17.22 -24.86 -19.13
C GLY A 377 -17.32 -25.19 -17.63
N LEU A 378 -17.30 -26.48 -17.25
CA LEU A 378 -17.36 -26.96 -15.88
C LEU A 378 -16.00 -27.47 -15.39
N ILE A 379 -15.57 -26.98 -14.24
CA ILE A 379 -14.28 -27.34 -13.62
C ILE A 379 -14.51 -28.52 -12.66
N ASN A 380 -13.81 -29.64 -12.89
CA ASN A 380 -13.88 -30.81 -12.00
C ASN A 380 -12.96 -30.63 -10.78
N LEU A 381 -13.50 -30.59 -9.56
CA LEU A 381 -12.70 -30.29 -8.36
C LEU A 381 -11.67 -31.36 -7.99
N ASN A 382 -11.89 -32.61 -8.38
CA ASN A 382 -10.99 -33.72 -8.07
C ASN A 382 -9.84 -33.85 -9.05
N THR A 383 -10.00 -33.38 -10.29
CA THR A 383 -9.00 -33.52 -11.37
C THR A 383 -8.43 -32.20 -11.87
N ALA A 384 -9.05 -31.06 -11.57
CA ALA A 384 -8.59 -29.74 -12.01
C ALA A 384 -7.15 -29.46 -11.57
N SER A 385 -6.38 -28.83 -12.45
CA SER A 385 -5.05 -28.33 -12.09
C SER A 385 -5.15 -27.17 -11.09
N PHE A 386 -4.04 -26.87 -10.43
CA PHE A 386 -3.96 -25.73 -9.50
C PHE A 386 -4.43 -24.42 -10.16
N GLU A 387 -4.00 -24.16 -11.39
CA GLU A 387 -4.39 -22.95 -12.14
C GLU A 387 -5.88 -22.95 -12.52
N GLN A 388 -6.46 -24.10 -12.83
CA GLN A 388 -7.90 -24.21 -13.10
C GLN A 388 -8.75 -23.99 -11.83
N LEU A 389 -8.27 -24.39 -10.65
CA LEU A 389 -9.00 -24.10 -9.41
C LEU A 389 -9.01 -22.60 -9.10
N ARG A 390 -7.94 -21.88 -9.44
CA ARG A 390 -7.82 -20.43 -9.22
C ARG A 390 -8.73 -19.59 -10.11
N THR A 391 -9.24 -20.16 -11.20
CA THR A 391 -10.24 -19.47 -12.04
C THR A 391 -11.63 -19.45 -11.40
N LEU A 392 -11.87 -20.22 -10.33
CA LEU A 392 -13.14 -20.22 -9.61
C LEU A 392 -13.32 -18.98 -8.71
N PRO A 393 -14.55 -18.45 -8.59
CA PRO A 393 -14.79 -17.28 -7.76
C PRO A 393 -14.48 -17.56 -6.30
N HIS A 394 -13.81 -16.61 -5.65
CA HIS A 394 -13.36 -16.69 -4.26
C HIS A 394 -12.34 -17.80 -3.97
N ILE A 395 -11.70 -18.41 -4.98
CA ILE A 395 -10.61 -19.37 -4.79
C ILE A 395 -9.28 -18.70 -5.15
N GLY A 396 -8.54 -18.29 -4.12
CA GLY A 396 -7.16 -17.80 -4.25
C GLY A 396 -6.14 -18.92 -4.06
N PHE A 397 -4.85 -18.56 -4.07
CA PHE A 397 -3.71 -19.49 -3.95
C PHE A 397 -3.88 -20.49 -2.79
N ASP A 398 -4.05 -20.00 -1.56
CA ASP A 398 -4.16 -20.86 -0.37
C ASP A 398 -5.37 -21.81 -0.44
N ARG A 399 -6.52 -21.33 -0.94
CA ARG A 399 -7.74 -22.15 -1.02
C ARG A 399 -7.66 -23.19 -2.13
N ALA A 400 -6.95 -22.89 -3.22
CA ALA A 400 -6.70 -23.88 -4.27
C ALA A 400 -5.82 -25.02 -3.74
N LEU A 401 -4.80 -24.72 -2.92
CA LEU A 401 -4.02 -25.74 -2.22
C LEU A 401 -4.89 -26.53 -1.24
N ASP A 402 -5.71 -25.87 -0.42
CA ASP A 402 -6.62 -26.54 0.51
C ASP A 402 -7.61 -27.48 -0.22
N ILE A 403 -8.11 -27.08 -1.39
CA ILE A 403 -8.97 -27.93 -2.24
C ILE A 403 -8.20 -29.14 -2.75
N MET A 404 -6.96 -28.96 -3.21
CA MET A 404 -6.11 -30.07 -3.67
C MET A 404 -5.80 -31.05 -2.53
N SER A 405 -5.57 -30.56 -1.32
CA SER A 405 -5.35 -31.38 -0.12
C SER A 405 -6.62 -32.09 0.36
N LEU A 406 -7.81 -31.57 0.06
CA LEU A 406 -9.10 -32.15 0.44
C LEU A 406 -9.59 -33.26 -0.50
N ARG A 407 -8.86 -33.55 -1.59
CA ARG A 407 -9.24 -34.59 -2.55
C ARG A 407 -9.14 -35.98 -1.91
N PRO A 408 -10.07 -36.89 -2.20
CA PRO A 408 -11.23 -36.75 -3.09
C PRO A 408 -12.45 -36.10 -2.40
N ILE A 409 -13.07 -35.14 -3.09
CA ILE A 409 -14.29 -34.44 -2.66
C ILE A 409 -15.49 -35.18 -3.24
N THR A 410 -16.36 -35.70 -2.37
CA THR A 410 -17.56 -36.46 -2.77
C THR A 410 -18.83 -35.62 -2.74
N HIS A 411 -18.84 -34.53 -1.96
CA HIS A 411 -19.95 -33.59 -1.90
C HIS A 411 -19.43 -32.14 -1.86
N LEU A 412 -20.04 -31.26 -2.64
CA LEU A 412 -19.62 -29.85 -2.74
C LEU A 412 -19.64 -29.13 -1.37
N SER A 413 -20.51 -29.55 -0.46
CA SER A 413 -20.59 -29.03 0.91
C SER A 413 -19.31 -29.21 1.72
N GLN A 414 -18.43 -30.15 1.36
CA GLN A 414 -17.13 -30.39 2.02
C GLN A 414 -16.18 -29.21 1.87
N LEU A 415 -16.35 -28.39 0.82
CA LEU A 415 -15.58 -27.14 0.66
C LEU A 415 -15.77 -26.17 1.82
N ARG A 416 -16.86 -26.28 2.60
CA ARG A 416 -17.07 -25.46 3.81
C ARG A 416 -16.09 -25.77 4.94
N ALA A 417 -15.38 -26.90 4.90
CA ALA A 417 -14.30 -27.20 5.83
C ALA A 417 -13.09 -26.28 5.62
N ILE A 418 -12.94 -25.71 4.42
CA ILE A 418 -11.87 -24.78 4.09
C ILE A 418 -12.16 -23.41 4.69
N LYS A 419 -11.18 -22.87 5.41
CA LYS A 419 -11.31 -21.61 6.14
C LYS A 419 -11.66 -20.47 5.18
N GLY A 420 -12.85 -19.91 5.37
CA GLY A 420 -13.35 -18.79 4.57
C GLY A 420 -14.25 -19.18 3.40
N ILE A 421 -14.64 -20.44 3.23
CA ILE A 421 -15.71 -20.83 2.29
C ILE A 421 -17.02 -20.95 3.07
N GLY A 422 -17.76 -19.84 3.14
CA GLY A 422 -19.10 -19.78 3.72
C GLY A 422 -20.20 -20.19 2.74
N PRO A 423 -21.47 -20.29 3.19
CA PRO A 423 -22.59 -20.74 2.35
C PRO A 423 -22.83 -19.85 1.11
N VAL A 424 -22.59 -18.54 1.23
CA VAL A 424 -22.70 -17.59 0.11
C VAL A 424 -21.64 -17.87 -0.95
N ARG A 425 -20.37 -18.01 -0.54
CA ARG A 425 -19.25 -18.29 -1.47
C ARG A 425 -19.38 -19.67 -2.11
N LEU A 426 -19.92 -20.65 -1.39
CA LEU A 426 -20.21 -21.97 -1.93
C LEU A 426 -21.26 -21.91 -3.05
N ALA A 427 -22.27 -21.04 -2.92
CA ALA A 427 -23.28 -20.83 -3.95
C ALA A 427 -22.67 -20.21 -5.22
N ASP A 428 -21.77 -19.23 -5.07
CA ASP A 428 -21.05 -18.60 -6.18
C ASP A 428 -20.15 -19.62 -6.91
N ILE A 429 -19.43 -20.48 -6.17
CA ILE A 429 -18.62 -21.57 -6.74
C ILE A 429 -19.50 -22.57 -7.50
N LYS A 430 -20.68 -22.90 -6.97
CA LYS A 430 -21.63 -23.78 -7.67
C LYS A 430 -22.15 -23.16 -8.97
N GLN A 431 -22.37 -21.84 -8.99
CA GLN A 431 -22.84 -21.11 -10.17
C GLN A 431 -21.76 -20.95 -11.24
N ALA A 432 -20.49 -20.98 -10.86
CA ALA A 432 -19.35 -20.89 -11.79
C ALA A 432 -19.10 -22.14 -12.64
N GLY A 433 -19.96 -23.17 -12.53
CA GLY A 433 -19.86 -24.40 -13.30
C GLY A 433 -18.79 -25.31 -12.70
N VAL A 434 -19.16 -26.10 -11.71
CA VAL A 434 -18.24 -27.02 -11.03
C VAL A 434 -18.84 -28.41 -10.97
N VAL A 435 -18.02 -29.43 -11.21
CA VAL A 435 -18.37 -30.86 -11.09
C VAL A 435 -17.40 -31.54 -10.12
N LEU A 436 -17.79 -32.70 -9.59
CA LEU A 436 -16.97 -33.51 -8.68
C LEU A 436 -16.31 -34.66 -9.42
#